data_AF-A0AAD5V133-F1
#
_entry.id   AF-A0AAD5V133-F1
#
_cell.length_a   1.000
_cell.length_b   1.000
_cell.length_c   1.000
_cell.angle_alpha   90.00
_cell.angle_beta   90.00
_cell.angle_gamma   90.00
#
_symmetry.space_group_name_H-M   'P 1'
#
loop_
_entity.id
_entity.type
_entity.pdbx_description
1 polymer ?
#
loop_
_entity_poly.entity_id
_entity_poly.type
_entity_poly.pdbx_seq_one_letter_code
_entity_poly.pdbx_strand_id
1 'polypeptide(L)'
;MRPTIPRLLRIIPRSQLKTESPSTKPIRPLPPPPTRSDVKRPTLIQVLQQRQKEAGDNFPPNLRIEAELTKRSFKGVPAEIREELKEVVRER
;
A
#
# COMPACT_ATOMS: atom_id res chain seq x y z
N MET A 1 47.67 52.09 -29.22
CA MET A 1 46.81 51.27 -28.35
C MET A 1 46.04 50.29 -29.22
N ARG A 2 46.18 48.97 -29.03
CA ARG A 2 45.40 47.98 -29.80
C ARG A 2 44.11 47.66 -29.03
N PRO A 3 42.92 47.93 -29.58
CA PRO A 3 41.67 47.52 -28.94
C PRO A 3 41.58 45.98 -28.99
N THR A 4 41.55 45.35 -27.82
CA THR A 4 41.27 43.91 -27.70
C THR A 4 39.76 43.69 -27.70
N ILE A 5 39.29 42.70 -28.45
CA ILE A 5 37.86 42.34 -28.53
C ILE A 5 37.36 41.98 -27.12
N PRO A 6 36.25 42.56 -26.63
CA PRO A 6 35.68 42.17 -25.34
C PRO A 6 35.31 40.68 -25.39
N ARG A 7 35.92 39.88 -24.51
CA ARG A 7 35.63 38.44 -24.42
C ARG A 7 34.17 38.28 -23.96
N LEU A 8 33.29 37.89 -24.89
CA LEU A 8 31.85 37.70 -24.63
C LEU A 8 31.54 36.47 -23.74
N LEU A 9 32.54 35.67 -23.41
CA LEU A 9 32.37 34.44 -22.63
C LEU A 9 33.18 34.50 -21.34
N ARG A 10 32.47 34.47 -20.21
CA ARG A 10 33.04 34.35 -18.87
C ARG A 10 32.98 32.89 -18.44
N ILE A 11 34.13 32.21 -18.39
CA ILE A 11 34.23 30.85 -17.85
C ILE A 11 34.17 30.94 -16.33
N ILE A 12 33.10 30.41 -15.74
CA ILE A 12 32.90 30.34 -14.29
C ILE A 12 33.19 28.91 -13.83
N PRO A 13 34.07 28.69 -12.84
CA PRO A 13 34.33 27.35 -12.32
C PRO A 13 33.10 26.79 -11.62
N ARG A 14 32.83 25.50 -11.81
CA ARG A 14 31.63 24.81 -11.27
C ARG A 14 31.45 24.97 -9.76
N SER A 15 32.54 25.14 -8.99
CA SER A 15 32.51 25.40 -7.55
C SER A 15 31.83 26.71 -7.14
N GLN A 16 31.73 27.68 -8.05
CA GLN A 16 31.07 28.97 -7.81
C GLN A 16 29.56 28.93 -8.13
N LEU A 17 29.06 27.84 -8.72
CA LEU A 17 27.65 27.64 -9.00
C LEU A 17 26.94 27.20 -7.72
N LYS A 18 26.46 28.17 -6.93
CA LYS A 18 25.66 27.92 -5.70
C LYS A 18 24.32 27.22 -5.95
N THR A 19 23.94 27.02 -7.21
CA THR A 19 22.68 26.42 -7.64
C THR A 19 22.79 24.98 -8.14
N GLU A 20 24.00 24.41 -8.23
CA GLU A 20 24.18 23.01 -8.61
C GLU A 20 25.13 22.30 -7.64
N SER A 21 24.74 22.29 -6.36
CA SER A 21 25.12 21.18 -5.48
C SER A 21 24.77 19.86 -6.19
N PRO A 22 25.66 18.84 -6.21
CA PRO A 22 25.26 17.50 -6.63
C PRO A 22 24.14 17.03 -5.69
N SER A 23 22.90 17.12 -6.16
CA SER A 23 21.69 16.53 -5.59
C SER A 23 21.75 16.23 -4.08
N THR A 24 21.84 17.26 -3.24
CA THR A 24 21.57 17.11 -1.78
C THR A 24 20.06 17.07 -1.50
N LYS A 25 19.24 16.86 -2.52
CA LYS A 25 17.86 16.42 -2.30
C LYS A 25 17.95 14.93 -1.99
N PRO A 26 17.50 14.46 -0.81
CA PRO A 26 17.38 13.03 -0.59
C PRO A 26 16.50 12.48 -1.70
N ILE A 27 17.03 11.53 -2.47
CA ILE A 27 16.26 10.76 -3.44
C ILE A 27 15.15 10.11 -2.62
N ARG A 28 13.93 10.64 -2.74
CA ARG A 28 12.77 10.03 -2.09
C ARG A 28 12.61 8.65 -2.74
N PRO A 29 12.55 7.57 -1.95
CA PRO A 29 12.25 6.26 -2.52
C PRO A 29 10.94 6.35 -3.27
N LEU A 30 10.87 5.68 -4.43
CA LEU A 30 9.64 5.59 -5.19
C LEU A 30 8.55 4.98 -4.28
N PRO A 31 7.32 5.53 -4.25
CA PRO A 31 6.25 4.87 -3.52
C PRO A 31 6.10 3.43 -4.00
N PRO A 32 5.74 2.49 -3.09
CA PRO A 32 5.49 1.11 -3.50
C PRO A 32 4.43 1.07 -4.60
N PRO A 33 4.52 0.10 -5.53
CA PRO A 33 3.54 -0.02 -6.59
C PRO A 33 2.14 -0.13 -5.98
N PRO A 34 1.12 0.49 -6.60
CA PRO A 34 -0.25 0.40 -6.12
C PRO A 34 -0.64 -1.07 -6.02
N THR A 35 -1.31 -1.45 -4.92
CA THR A 35 -1.73 -2.83 -4.76
C THR A 35 -2.76 -3.16 -5.85
N ARG A 36 -2.42 -4.10 -6.73
CA ARG A 36 -3.30 -4.51 -7.83
C ARG A 36 -4.55 -5.19 -7.25
N SER A 37 -5.73 -4.82 -7.75
CA SER A 37 -7.02 -5.45 -7.40
C SER A 37 -7.08 -6.93 -7.73
N ASP A 38 -6.26 -7.37 -8.67
CA ASP A 38 -6.23 -8.76 -9.17
C ASP A 38 -5.62 -9.73 -8.14
N VAL A 39 -4.82 -9.20 -7.22
CA VAL A 39 -4.17 -9.99 -6.17
C VAL A 39 -5.18 -10.20 -5.04
N LYS A 40 -5.73 -11.41 -4.96
CA LYS A 40 -6.62 -11.82 -3.86
C LYS A 40 -5.85 -11.75 -2.54
N ARG A 41 -6.33 -10.93 -1.62
CA ARG A 41 -5.82 -10.89 -0.25
C ARG A 41 -6.50 -11.97 0.58
N PRO A 42 -5.80 -12.57 1.56
CA PRO A 42 -6.44 -13.48 2.50
C PRO A 42 -7.48 -12.70 3.31
N THR A 43 -8.61 -13.35 3.59
CA THR A 43 -9.66 -12.81 4.46
C THR A 43 -9.16 -12.77 5.91
N LEU A 44 -9.74 -11.91 6.73
CA LEU A 44 -9.40 -11.85 8.15
C LEU A 44 -9.69 -13.20 8.84
N ILE A 45 -10.79 -13.86 8.45
CA ILE A 45 -11.13 -15.21 8.93
C ILE A 45 -10.02 -16.20 8.57
N GLN A 46 -9.49 -16.20 7.34
CA GLN A 46 -8.39 -17.08 6.94
C GLN A 46 -7.13 -16.83 7.76
N VAL A 47 -6.79 -15.55 7.98
CA VAL A 47 -5.62 -15.19 8.79
C VAL A 47 -5.78 -15.68 10.23
N LEU A 48 -6.97 -15.53 10.82
CA LEU A 48 -7.23 -16.01 12.18
C LEU A 48 -7.21 -17.54 12.26
N GLN A 49 -7.75 -18.25 11.28
CA GLN A 49 -7.69 -19.70 11.22
C GLN A 49 -6.25 -20.20 11.07
N GLN A 50 -5.42 -19.52 10.28
CA GLN A 50 -3.99 -19.82 10.19
C GLN A 50 -3.29 -19.63 11.53
N ARG A 51 -3.51 -18.48 12.19
CA ARG A 51 -2.94 -18.21 13.53
C ARG A 51 -3.40 -19.20 14.58
N GLN A 52 -4.66 -19.64 14.54
CA GLN A 52 -5.16 -20.66 15.44
C GLN A 52 -4.43 -21.99 15.23
N LYS A 53 -4.21 -22.39 13.98
CA LYS A 53 -3.45 -23.61 13.65
C LYS A 53 -1.99 -23.52 14.07
N GLU A 54 -1.36 -22.35 13.92
CA GLU A 54 0.03 -22.11 14.33
C GLU A 54 0.21 -22.07 15.85
N ALA A 55 -0.74 -21.47 16.57
CA ALA A 55 -0.68 -21.32 18.01
C ALA A 55 -1.07 -22.60 18.78
N GLY A 56 -1.87 -23.49 18.18
CA GLY A 56 -2.32 -24.74 18.80
C GLY A 56 -2.95 -24.48 20.18
N ASP A 57 -2.36 -25.07 21.22
CA ASP A 57 -2.83 -24.98 22.61
C ASP A 57 -2.67 -23.58 23.24
N ASN A 58 -1.83 -22.72 22.66
CA ASN A 58 -1.65 -21.34 23.11
C ASN A 58 -2.68 -20.36 22.51
N PHE A 59 -3.61 -20.84 21.67
CA PHE A 59 -4.63 -19.96 21.12
C PHE A 59 -5.66 -19.56 22.19
N PRO A 60 -6.08 -18.28 22.26
CA PRO A 60 -7.01 -17.83 23.30
C PRO A 60 -8.35 -18.59 23.24
N PRO A 61 -8.78 -19.26 24.33
CA PRO A 61 -10.00 -20.07 24.33
C PRO A 61 -11.28 -19.23 24.24
N ASN A 62 -11.20 -17.93 24.52
CA ASN A 62 -12.30 -16.98 24.40
C ASN A 62 -12.61 -16.57 22.96
N LEU A 63 -11.74 -16.89 21.99
CA LEU A 63 -11.94 -16.55 20.59
C LEU A 63 -12.43 -17.77 19.81
N ARG A 64 -13.75 -17.80 19.53
CA ARG A 64 -14.34 -18.76 18.59
C ARG A 64 -14.36 -18.15 17.19
N ILE A 65 -13.69 -18.80 16.24
CA ILE A 65 -13.69 -18.39 14.83
C ILE A 65 -14.80 -19.15 14.11
N GLU A 66 -15.73 -18.42 13.48
CA GLU A 66 -16.78 -19.00 12.65
C GLU A 66 -16.27 -19.34 11.23
N ALA A 67 -17.03 -20.19 10.54
CA ALA A 67 -16.72 -20.54 9.15
C ALA A 67 -17.05 -19.39 8.20
N GLU A 68 -16.36 -19.33 7.07
CA GLU A 68 -16.61 -18.30 6.04
C GLU A 68 -18.04 -18.41 5.48
N LEU A 69 -18.76 -17.28 5.46
CA LEU A 69 -20.10 -17.22 4.89
C LEU A 69 -20.03 -17.21 3.36
N THR A 70 -20.65 -18.23 2.74
CA THR A 70 -20.69 -18.36 1.28
C THR A 70 -22.03 -17.87 0.73
N LYS A 71 -22.15 -17.75 -0.60
CA LYS A 71 -23.43 -17.41 -1.25
C LYS A 71 -24.57 -18.36 -0.87
N ARG A 72 -24.25 -19.61 -0.51
CA ARG A 72 -25.20 -20.64 -0.05
C ARG A 72 -25.78 -20.30 1.32
N SER A 73 -25.02 -19.64 2.19
CA SER A 73 -25.48 -19.21 3.52
C SER A 73 -26.63 -18.21 3.44
N PHE A 74 -26.76 -17.47 2.34
CA PHE A 74 -27.84 -16.52 2.10
C PHE A 74 -28.99 -17.08 1.24
N LYS A 75 -29.08 -18.41 1.09
CA LYS A 75 -30.17 -19.03 0.32
C LYS A 75 -31.46 -18.95 1.14
N GLY A 76 -32.52 -18.38 0.56
CA GLY A 76 -33.82 -18.22 1.22
C GLY A 76 -34.00 -16.90 1.96
N VAL A 77 -32.98 -16.04 2.00
CA VAL A 77 -33.10 -14.67 2.53
C VAL A 77 -33.83 -13.79 1.50
N PRO A 78 -34.86 -13.02 1.91
CA PRO A 78 -35.52 -12.04 1.04
C PRO A 78 -34.52 -11.07 0.41
N ALA A 79 -34.74 -10.68 -0.85
CA ALA A 79 -33.80 -9.84 -1.59
C ALA A 79 -33.53 -8.49 -0.90
N GLU A 80 -34.57 -7.90 -0.31
CA GLU A 80 -34.52 -6.61 0.39
C GLU A 80 -33.51 -6.61 1.55
N ILE A 81 -33.49 -7.66 2.36
CA ILE A 81 -32.62 -7.77 3.55
C ILE A 81 -31.24 -8.32 3.19
N ARG A 82 -31.14 -9.00 2.04
CA ARG A 82 -29.92 -9.71 1.65
C ARG A 82 -28.75 -8.76 1.36
N GLU A 83 -29.03 -7.57 0.84
CA GLU A 83 -27.98 -6.57 0.58
C GLU A 83 -27.43 -6.00 1.87
N GLU A 84 -28.32 -5.60 2.80
CA GLU A 84 -27.95 -5.12 4.13
C GLU A 84 -27.11 -6.15 4.89
N LEU A 85 -27.52 -7.43 4.89
CA LEU A 85 -26.77 -8.50 5.54
C LEU A 85 -25.38 -8.71 4.92
N LYS A 86 -25.24 -8.56 3.60
CA LYS A 86 -23.92 -8.66 2.96
C LYS A 86 -23.02 -7.50 3.37
N GLU A 87 -23.56 -6.31 3.54
CA GLU A 87 -22.78 -5.15 3.99
C GLU A 87 -22.29 -5.32 5.42
N VAL A 88 -23.13 -5.84 6.33
CA VAL A 88 -22.75 -6.12 7.72
C VAL A 88 -21.64 -7.15 7.81
N VAL A 89 -21.71 -8.20 6.98
CA VAL A 89 -20.74 -9.31 6.98
C VAL A 89 -19.45 -8.95 6.22
N ARG A 90 -19.45 -7.89 5.41
CA ARG A 90 -18.30 -7.52 4.58
C ARG A 90 -17.13 -7.04 5.45
N GLU A 91 -15.97 -7.63 5.23
CA GLU A 91 -14.72 -7.19 5.85
C GLU A 91 -14.40 -5.74 5.44
N ARG A 92 -14.04 -4.89 6.42
CA ARG A 92 -13.70 -3.47 6.26
C ARG A 92 -12.20 -3.24 6.20
#